data_AF-A0A6A5YVL2-F1
#
_entry.id   AF-A0A6A5YVL2-F1
#
_cell.length_a   1.000
_cell.length_b   1.000
_cell.length_c   1.000
_cell.angle_alpha   90.00
_cell.angle_beta   90.00
_cell.angle_gamma   90.00
#
_symmetry.space_group_name_H-M   'P 1'
#
loop_
_entity.id
_entity.type
_entity.pdbx_description
1 polymer ?
#
loop_
_entity_poly.entity_id
_entity_poly.type
_entity_poly.pdbx_seq_one_letter_code
_entity_poly.pdbx_strand_id
1 'polypeptide(L)'
;MTARTRQEKALKGGRWIFAIALCLMSTLVYAQTPPAPYLRTPTSQQLAWHELEYYAFIHFGPNTFTNEEWGESQSPPDVFAPTALDTDQWAKSFADAGMTGMILTAKHHDGMALWNTSSTTYKIGNGKWAKDRVANGSSADVVQMAAASAKKYGIKFGIYLSPWDIHRDPAMPKTNLTGTIYDEPQIFGDTTPGDYNALYAQQLTELVTMKLPDGSPVHLFEVWLDGNSGSDTVQTFNWTDYRNIIRQYQPDAIMWGHQGVDARWVGNEDGTTVATNWHTISRTQDETHYSGDELQTGVRDGLYWTPAEADARIRNGWFWHANEEPTTKDKLMTMYMQCVGRSVNLLLDVPPDTTGQLVNKDVDVLIKFKTQRSAFLNRGLLSPGFAANASSVRDGNSTLFGPANVLDGKPDTYWAINDSEKTGSLEVALGENYTIDAFIVQEHIALGQRIGGYAIDALSNNTWKTAVTGTSMGYKRIDKLSSSVKTDRIRLRITQANATPMINSFEALGTKA
;
A
#
# COMPACT_ATOMS: atom_id res chain seq x y z
N MET A 1 97.04 -28.75 -14.43
CA MET A 1 96.86 -30.06 -15.08
C MET A 1 95.68 -29.98 -16.02
N THR A 2 95.92 -30.35 -17.28
CA THR A 2 94.97 -30.88 -18.28
C THR A 2 93.73 -30.07 -18.69
N ALA A 3 93.84 -29.57 -19.92
CA ALA A 3 92.77 -29.17 -20.82
C ALA A 3 91.76 -30.29 -21.14
N ARG A 4 90.52 -29.92 -21.52
CA ARG A 4 89.90 -30.27 -22.82
C ARG A 4 88.47 -29.69 -22.94
N THR A 5 88.34 -28.76 -23.89
CA THR A 5 87.26 -28.53 -24.87
C THR A 5 86.01 -29.43 -24.83
N ARG A 6 84.83 -28.80 -24.90
CA ARG A 6 83.93 -28.91 -26.09
C ARG A 6 82.93 -27.76 -26.18
N GLN A 7 82.81 -27.26 -27.40
CA GLN A 7 81.85 -26.27 -27.89
C GLN A 7 80.44 -26.84 -27.98
N GLU A 8 79.41 -25.99 -27.86
CA GLU A 8 78.37 -25.86 -28.89
C GLU A 8 77.61 -24.53 -28.79
N LYS A 9 77.15 -24.04 -29.94
CA LYS A 9 76.71 -22.68 -30.29
C LYS A 9 75.21 -22.46 -30.05
N ALA A 10 74.82 -21.20 -29.77
CA ALA A 10 73.72 -20.44 -30.44
C ALA A 10 73.65 -19.01 -29.82
N LEU A 11 74.15 -17.95 -30.46
CA LEU A 11 73.57 -17.06 -31.51
C LEU A 11 72.35 -16.19 -31.09
N LYS A 12 72.60 -14.86 -31.18
CA LYS A 12 71.70 -13.72 -31.50
C LYS A 12 70.74 -13.27 -30.38
N GLY A 13 70.44 -11.99 -30.18
CA GLY A 13 70.67 -10.76 -30.96
C GLY A 13 69.99 -9.58 -30.23
N GLY A 14 70.45 -8.36 -30.52
CA GLY A 14 70.15 -7.13 -29.76
C GLY A 14 68.68 -6.69 -29.68
N ARG A 15 68.37 -6.00 -28.58
CA ARG A 15 67.06 -5.41 -28.27
C ARG A 15 66.90 -4.07 -28.99
N TRP A 16 65.94 -3.99 -29.90
CA TRP A 16 65.40 -2.74 -30.42
C TRP A 16 64.22 -2.31 -29.53
N ILE A 17 64.22 -1.06 -29.06
CA ILE A 17 63.11 -0.45 -28.32
C ILE A 17 62.18 0.21 -29.36
N PHE A 18 61.00 -0.38 -29.57
CA PHE A 18 59.89 0.28 -30.26
C PHE A 18 58.98 0.90 -29.21
N ALA A 19 58.84 2.23 -29.22
CA ALA A 19 57.80 2.93 -28.47
C ALA A 19 56.49 2.88 -29.27
N ILE A 20 55.49 2.16 -28.76
CA ILE A 20 54.12 2.20 -29.27
C ILE A 20 53.37 3.25 -28.43
N ALA A 21 53.04 4.38 -29.05
CA ALA A 21 52.09 5.33 -28.49
C ALA A 21 50.67 4.80 -28.71
N LEU A 22 50.03 4.33 -27.64
CA LEU A 22 48.62 3.95 -27.65
C LEU A 22 47.77 5.22 -27.51
N CYS A 23 47.13 5.66 -28.59
CA CYS A 23 46.06 6.64 -28.52
C CYS A 23 44.83 6.00 -27.86
N LEU A 24 44.64 6.24 -26.57
CA LEU A 24 43.38 6.00 -25.87
C LEU A 24 42.35 7.03 -26.35
N MET A 25 41.60 6.69 -27.39
CA MET A 25 40.31 7.35 -27.62
C MET A 25 39.36 6.88 -26.51
N SER A 26 39.22 7.70 -25.47
CA SER A 26 38.15 7.58 -24.49
C SER A 26 36.82 7.88 -25.19
N THR A 27 36.14 6.85 -25.67
CA THR A 27 34.72 6.94 -25.97
C THR A 27 33.99 7.23 -24.66
N LEU A 28 33.56 8.48 -24.49
CA LEU A 28 32.58 8.83 -23.47
C LEU A 28 31.29 8.09 -23.82
N VAL A 29 31.07 6.93 -23.19
CA VAL A 29 29.76 6.28 -23.18
C VAL A 29 28.87 7.19 -22.33
N TYR A 30 28.17 8.11 -22.98
CA TYR A 30 27.05 8.80 -22.35
C TYR A 30 25.99 7.71 -22.09
N ALA A 31 25.96 7.18 -20.87
CA ALA A 31 24.77 6.50 -20.39
C ALA A 31 23.62 7.51 -20.53
N GLN A 32 22.67 7.25 -21.42
CA GLN A 32 21.55 8.16 -21.63
C GLN A 32 20.77 8.27 -20.33
N THR A 33 20.58 9.51 -19.88
CA THR A 33 19.92 9.80 -18.61
C THR A 33 18.41 9.58 -18.74
N PRO A 34 17.75 9.00 -17.73
CA PRO A 34 16.29 8.91 -17.70
C PRO A 34 15.66 10.31 -17.74
N PRO A 35 14.37 10.44 -18.11
CA PRO A 35 13.65 11.71 -17.96
C PRO A 35 13.79 12.24 -16.53
N ALA A 36 13.95 13.56 -16.39
CA ALA A 36 14.06 14.16 -15.06
C ALA A 36 12.79 13.87 -14.21
N PRO A 37 12.92 13.64 -12.89
CA PRO A 37 11.77 13.56 -11.99
C PRO A 37 10.81 14.73 -12.17
N TYR A 38 9.50 14.45 -12.10
CA TYR A 38 8.47 15.47 -12.24
C TYR A 38 7.93 15.88 -10.87
N LEU A 39 8.22 17.12 -10.46
CA LEU A 39 7.76 17.76 -9.21
C LEU A 39 7.98 16.94 -7.93
N ARG A 40 7.03 16.08 -7.57
CA ARG A 40 7.07 15.22 -6.39
C ARG A 40 7.02 13.78 -6.84
N THR A 41 7.90 12.98 -6.25
CA THR A 41 8.03 11.56 -6.52
C THR A 41 7.78 10.78 -5.24
N PRO A 42 7.27 9.54 -5.34
CA PRO A 42 7.20 8.66 -4.21
C PRO A 42 8.60 8.39 -3.66
N THR A 43 8.68 8.24 -2.36
CA THR A 43 9.82 7.58 -1.70
C THR A 43 9.85 6.08 -2.03
N SER A 44 10.95 5.38 -1.71
CA SER A 44 11.04 3.93 -1.95
C SER A 44 9.97 3.14 -1.20
N GLN A 45 9.63 3.54 0.03
CA GLN A 45 8.56 2.92 0.80
C GLN A 45 7.18 3.19 0.21
N GLN A 46 6.93 4.38 -0.34
CA GLN A 46 5.67 4.69 -1.01
C GLN A 46 5.52 3.91 -2.33
N LEU A 47 6.61 3.69 -3.07
CA LEU A 47 6.60 2.79 -4.23
C LEU A 47 6.23 1.36 -3.82
N ALA A 48 6.91 0.82 -2.81
CA ALA A 48 6.60 -0.52 -2.28
C ALA A 48 5.18 -0.60 -1.70
N TRP A 49 4.62 0.51 -1.22
CA TRP A 49 3.25 0.59 -0.72
C TRP A 49 2.22 0.57 -1.86
N HIS A 50 2.46 1.25 -2.97
CA HIS A 50 1.60 1.16 -4.16
C HIS A 50 1.50 -0.28 -4.70
N GLU A 51 2.57 -1.08 -4.57
CA GLU A 51 2.57 -2.49 -4.98
C GLU A 51 1.67 -3.39 -4.13
N LEU A 52 1.24 -2.94 -2.95
CA LEU A 52 0.41 -3.74 -2.05
C LEU A 52 -0.99 -3.96 -2.59
N GLU A 53 -1.59 -2.92 -3.20
CA GLU A 53 -2.92 -2.85 -3.80
C GLU A 53 -4.11 -3.19 -2.90
N TYR A 54 -4.06 -4.30 -2.16
CA TYR A 54 -5.17 -4.86 -1.40
C TYR A 54 -4.68 -5.58 -0.14
N TYR A 55 -5.09 -5.11 1.03
CA TYR A 55 -4.70 -5.65 2.33
C TYR A 55 -5.81 -5.52 3.38
N ALA A 56 -5.66 -6.23 4.50
CA ALA A 56 -6.69 -6.35 5.53
C ALA A 56 -6.59 -5.26 6.61
N PHE A 57 -7.75 -4.86 7.13
CA PHE A 57 -7.87 -4.23 8.44
C PHE A 57 -8.54 -5.21 9.42
N ILE A 58 -8.22 -5.10 10.70
CA ILE A 58 -8.74 -5.97 11.75
C ILE A 58 -9.13 -5.10 12.95
N HIS A 59 -10.42 -4.84 13.09
CA HIS A 59 -11.00 -4.34 14.33
C HIS A 59 -11.39 -5.51 15.23
N PHE A 60 -10.64 -5.66 16.32
CA PHE A 60 -10.89 -6.68 17.34
C PHE A 60 -10.50 -6.15 18.71
N GLY A 61 -11.33 -6.36 19.73
CA GLY A 61 -11.13 -5.74 21.04
C GLY A 61 -12.36 -5.90 21.93
N PRO A 62 -12.49 -5.13 23.03
CA PRO A 62 -13.67 -5.19 23.90
C PRO A 62 -14.98 -4.99 23.15
N ASN A 63 -14.97 -4.12 22.14
CA ASN A 63 -16.10 -3.74 21.31
C ASN A 63 -16.76 -4.95 20.63
N THR A 64 -15.97 -5.96 20.26
CA THR A 64 -16.48 -7.25 19.75
C THR A 64 -17.37 -7.98 20.78
N PHE A 65 -17.06 -7.87 22.07
CA PHE A 65 -17.75 -8.56 23.17
C PHE A 65 -18.89 -7.73 23.77
N THR A 66 -18.81 -6.41 23.66
CA THR A 66 -19.86 -5.49 24.11
C THR A 66 -20.87 -5.18 23.02
N ASN A 67 -20.61 -5.62 21.78
CA ASN A 67 -21.43 -5.34 20.60
C ASN A 67 -21.55 -3.82 20.36
N GLU A 68 -20.42 -3.13 20.40
CA GLU A 68 -20.29 -1.68 20.20
C GLU A 68 -19.32 -1.41 19.05
N GLU A 69 -19.46 -0.26 18.38
CA GLU A 69 -18.45 0.21 17.44
C GLU A 69 -17.36 1.01 18.15
N TRP A 70 -17.73 1.84 19.14
CA TRP A 70 -16.84 2.85 19.73
C TRP A 70 -16.34 2.50 21.14
N GLY A 71 -17.08 1.68 21.90
CA GLY A 71 -16.66 1.19 23.22
C GLY A 71 -16.98 2.12 24.38
N GLU A 72 -18.14 2.78 24.33
CA GLU A 72 -18.61 3.71 25.36
C GLU A 72 -18.99 3.01 26.67
N SER A 73 -19.28 1.69 26.63
CA SER A 73 -19.58 0.93 27.84
C SER A 73 -18.44 0.95 28.86
N GLN A 74 -17.19 1.13 28.41
CA GLN A 74 -15.99 1.17 29.26
C GLN A 74 -15.98 -0.02 30.24
N SER A 75 -16.16 -1.23 29.70
CA SER A 75 -16.24 -2.45 30.51
C SER A 75 -14.87 -2.85 31.07
N PRO A 76 -14.78 -3.48 32.26
CA PRO A 76 -13.51 -3.97 32.80
C PRO A 76 -12.83 -4.98 31.85
N PRO A 77 -11.50 -5.16 31.90
CA PRO A 77 -10.76 -6.05 31.00
C PRO A 77 -11.22 -7.51 30.92
N ASP A 78 -11.97 -8.00 31.91
CA ASP A 78 -12.59 -9.34 31.87
C ASP A 78 -13.61 -9.52 30.74
N VAL A 79 -14.11 -8.43 30.15
CA VAL A 79 -15.00 -8.47 28.99
C VAL A 79 -14.33 -9.08 27.76
N PHE A 80 -13.01 -8.91 27.63
CA PHE A 80 -12.24 -9.50 26.54
C PHE A 80 -11.99 -10.99 26.84
N ALA A 81 -12.80 -11.85 26.25
CA ALA A 81 -12.81 -13.28 26.58
C ALA A 81 -12.95 -14.21 25.35
N PRO A 82 -12.07 -14.12 24.33
CA PRO A 82 -12.16 -14.99 23.17
C PRO A 82 -11.88 -16.44 23.54
N THR A 83 -12.76 -17.33 23.11
CA THR A 83 -12.70 -18.77 23.44
C THR A 83 -11.77 -19.56 22.52
N ALA A 84 -11.49 -19.06 21.33
CA ALA A 84 -10.75 -19.77 20.28
C ALA A 84 -9.84 -18.84 19.46
N LEU A 85 -9.32 -17.76 20.07
CA LEU A 85 -8.45 -16.78 19.39
C LEU A 85 -7.34 -17.47 18.60
N ASP A 86 -7.30 -17.21 17.30
CA ASP A 86 -6.33 -17.79 16.37
C ASP A 86 -5.87 -16.75 15.33
N THR A 87 -4.76 -16.05 15.62
CA THR A 87 -4.18 -15.07 14.71
C THR A 87 -3.55 -15.70 13.47
N ASP A 88 -3.21 -17.00 13.52
CA ASP A 88 -2.75 -17.75 12.36
C ASP A 88 -3.91 -17.96 11.38
N GLN A 89 -5.13 -18.21 11.89
CA GLN A 89 -6.34 -18.29 11.06
C GLN A 89 -6.63 -16.96 10.36
N TRP A 90 -6.34 -15.82 11.00
CA TRP A 90 -6.50 -14.50 10.37
C TRP A 90 -5.51 -14.34 9.21
N ALA A 91 -4.21 -14.43 9.51
CA ALA A 91 -3.16 -14.20 8.53
C ALA A 91 -3.23 -15.20 7.35
N LYS A 92 -3.54 -16.47 7.64
CA LYS A 92 -3.75 -17.49 6.60
C LYS A 92 -4.93 -17.15 5.71
N SER A 93 -6.07 -16.77 6.28
CA SER A 93 -7.27 -16.40 5.51
C SER A 93 -7.00 -15.24 4.57
N PHE A 94 -6.27 -14.22 5.04
CA PHE A 94 -5.90 -13.05 4.23
C PHE A 94 -4.91 -13.40 3.12
N ALA A 95 -3.85 -14.17 3.44
CA ALA A 95 -2.91 -14.66 2.44
C ALA A 95 -3.61 -15.53 1.37
N ASP A 96 -4.50 -16.44 1.79
CA ASP A 96 -5.29 -17.28 0.90
C ASP A 96 -6.28 -16.46 0.06
N ALA A 97 -6.76 -15.31 0.55
CA ALA A 97 -7.57 -14.34 -0.20
C ALA A 97 -6.73 -13.44 -1.13
N GLY A 98 -5.40 -13.55 -1.09
CA GLY A 98 -4.48 -12.74 -1.89
C GLY A 98 -4.42 -11.29 -1.45
N MET A 99 -4.53 -11.04 -0.14
CA MET A 99 -4.16 -9.79 0.51
C MET A 99 -2.66 -9.78 0.79
N THR A 100 -2.02 -8.61 0.68
CA THR A 100 -0.56 -8.47 0.81
C THR A 100 -0.10 -8.11 2.22
N GLY A 101 -1.03 -7.70 3.09
CA GLY A 101 -0.77 -7.31 4.46
C GLY A 101 -2.02 -7.33 5.34
N MET A 102 -1.83 -7.08 6.63
CA MET A 102 -2.87 -6.87 7.61
C MET A 102 -2.47 -5.80 8.62
N ILE A 103 -3.42 -4.93 8.99
CA ILE A 103 -3.30 -3.91 10.03
C ILE A 103 -4.21 -4.31 11.19
N LEU A 104 -3.71 -4.29 12.42
CA LEU A 104 -4.51 -4.59 13.62
C LEU A 104 -4.72 -3.33 14.46
N THR A 105 -5.94 -3.13 14.96
CA THR A 105 -6.23 -2.15 16.03
C THR A 105 -5.55 -2.56 17.33
N ALA A 106 -4.32 -2.12 17.56
CA ALA A 106 -3.58 -2.40 18.79
C ALA A 106 -4.27 -1.76 20.01
N LYS A 107 -4.88 -0.59 19.82
CA LYS A 107 -5.82 0.09 20.73
C LYS A 107 -6.82 0.88 19.88
N HIS A 108 -8.10 0.64 20.07
CA HIS A 108 -9.18 1.42 19.45
C HIS A 108 -9.59 2.61 20.36
N HIS A 109 -10.59 3.39 19.97
CA HIS A 109 -11.04 4.58 20.71
C HIS A 109 -11.40 4.29 22.18
N ASP A 110 -11.86 3.08 22.49
CA ASP A 110 -12.22 2.65 23.84
C ASP A 110 -11.05 2.73 24.83
N GLY A 111 -9.81 2.67 24.34
CA GLY A 111 -8.58 2.85 25.11
C GLY A 111 -7.97 1.55 25.66
N MET A 112 -8.60 0.39 25.49
CA MET A 112 -8.04 -0.86 26.01
C MET A 112 -6.91 -1.41 25.11
N ALA A 113 -5.71 -1.51 25.68
CA ALA A 113 -4.55 -2.03 24.94
C ALA A 113 -4.59 -3.57 24.77
N LEU A 114 -4.28 -4.03 23.55
CA LEU A 114 -4.20 -5.46 23.21
C LEU A 114 -2.80 -6.08 23.33
N TRP A 115 -1.81 -5.29 23.77
CA TRP A 115 -0.44 -5.75 24.03
C TRP A 115 -0.07 -5.54 25.50
N ASN A 116 1.06 -6.12 25.91
CA ASN A 116 1.53 -6.01 27.30
C ASN A 116 2.24 -4.66 27.57
N THR A 117 1.49 -3.57 27.64
CA THR A 117 2.01 -2.25 28.04
C THR A 117 2.07 -2.10 29.56
N SER A 118 3.01 -1.31 30.09
CA SER A 118 2.99 -0.86 31.49
C SER A 118 2.34 0.51 31.69
N SER A 119 1.96 1.21 30.63
CA SER A 119 1.50 2.61 30.70
C SER A 119 0.07 2.77 31.20
N THR A 120 -0.71 1.69 31.18
CA THR A 120 -2.09 1.63 31.67
C THR A 120 -2.42 0.27 32.28
N THR A 121 -3.36 0.29 33.22
CA THR A 121 -4.07 -0.87 33.78
C THR A 121 -5.26 -1.28 32.89
N TYR A 122 -5.73 -0.41 31.99
CA TYR A 122 -6.79 -0.72 31.04
C TYR A 122 -6.24 -1.43 29.80
N LYS A 123 -5.93 -2.71 30.00
CA LYS A 123 -5.35 -3.61 28.98
C LYS A 123 -5.87 -5.02 29.17
N ILE A 124 -5.93 -5.79 28.09
CA ILE A 124 -6.44 -7.18 28.13
C ILE A 124 -5.62 -8.07 29.08
N GLY A 125 -4.34 -7.75 29.29
CA GLY A 125 -3.44 -8.45 30.22
C GLY A 125 -3.95 -8.52 31.66
N ASN A 126 -4.84 -7.61 32.06
CA ASN A 126 -5.44 -7.60 33.40
C ASN A 126 -6.74 -8.42 33.50
N GLY A 127 -7.29 -8.89 32.38
CA GLY A 127 -8.47 -9.75 32.34
C GLY A 127 -8.15 -11.23 32.61
N LYS A 128 -9.17 -11.99 33.00
CA LYS A 128 -9.09 -13.42 33.31
C LYS A 128 -8.54 -14.22 32.13
N TRP A 129 -9.01 -13.94 30.91
CA TRP A 129 -8.56 -14.61 29.69
C TRP A 129 -7.03 -14.57 29.53
N ALA A 130 -6.44 -13.38 29.66
CA ALA A 130 -5.00 -13.21 29.49
C ALA A 130 -4.21 -13.92 30.60
N LYS A 131 -4.67 -13.77 31.86
CA LYS A 131 -4.06 -14.43 33.02
C LYS A 131 -4.08 -15.94 32.88
N ASP A 132 -5.20 -16.53 32.45
CA ASP A 132 -5.32 -17.98 32.23
C ASP A 132 -4.36 -18.44 31.11
N ARG A 133 -4.25 -17.69 30.00
CA ARG A 133 -3.32 -18.02 28.90
C ARG A 133 -1.88 -18.01 29.38
N VAL A 134 -1.46 -16.95 30.07
CA VAL A 134 -0.09 -16.82 30.60
C VAL A 134 0.21 -17.92 31.62
N ALA A 135 -0.74 -18.24 32.52
CA ALA A 135 -0.59 -19.33 33.48
C ALA A 135 -0.41 -20.70 32.80
N ASN A 136 -0.99 -20.88 31.61
CA ASN A 136 -0.83 -22.06 30.77
C ASN A 136 0.36 -21.98 29.79
N GLY A 137 1.25 -20.99 29.95
CA GLY A 137 2.45 -20.83 29.12
C GLY A 137 2.19 -20.32 27.69
N SER A 138 0.99 -19.79 27.42
CA SER A 138 0.64 -19.17 26.14
C SER A 138 0.77 -17.65 26.20
N SER A 139 1.08 -17.03 25.06
CA SER A 139 1.03 -15.56 24.95
C SER A 139 -0.41 -15.05 25.08
N ALA A 140 -0.53 -13.85 25.64
CA ALA A 140 -1.76 -13.05 25.68
C ALA A 140 -1.57 -11.67 25.01
N ASP A 141 -0.41 -11.44 24.37
CA ASP A 141 -0.14 -10.23 23.59
C ASP A 141 -0.64 -10.43 22.16
N VAL A 142 -1.84 -9.94 21.88
CA VAL A 142 -2.53 -10.19 20.60
C VAL A 142 -1.79 -9.49 19.45
N VAL A 143 -1.15 -8.34 19.71
CA VAL A 143 -0.39 -7.60 18.71
C VAL A 143 0.86 -8.39 18.30
N GLN A 144 1.63 -8.91 19.26
CA GLN A 144 2.79 -9.75 18.97
C GLN A 144 2.38 -11.07 18.29
N MET A 145 1.26 -11.67 18.70
CA MET A 145 0.71 -12.88 18.07
C MET A 145 0.36 -12.62 16.60
N ALA A 146 -0.34 -11.54 16.29
CA ALA A 146 -0.72 -11.14 14.94
C ALA A 146 0.51 -10.82 14.06
N ALA A 147 1.52 -10.13 14.61
CA ALA A 147 2.78 -9.87 13.90
C ALA A 147 3.53 -11.17 13.56
N ALA A 148 3.56 -12.13 14.49
CA ALA A 148 4.18 -13.43 14.25
C ALA A 148 3.45 -14.23 13.16
N SER A 149 2.11 -14.21 13.19
CA SER A 149 1.27 -14.86 12.18
C SER A 149 1.47 -14.22 10.80
N ALA A 150 1.50 -12.88 10.70
CA ALA A 150 1.77 -12.19 9.45
C ALA A 150 3.12 -12.62 8.83
N LYS A 151 4.20 -12.62 9.63
CA LYS A 151 5.53 -13.13 9.21
C LYS A 151 5.46 -14.60 8.77
N LYS A 152 4.76 -15.45 9.51
CA LYS A 152 4.61 -16.88 9.22
C LYS A 152 3.92 -17.14 7.87
N TYR A 153 2.91 -16.35 7.52
CA TYR A 153 2.15 -16.51 6.27
C TYR A 153 2.61 -15.59 5.14
N GLY A 154 3.70 -14.84 5.33
CA GLY A 154 4.33 -14.05 4.27
C GLY A 154 3.56 -12.80 3.86
N ILE A 155 2.71 -12.26 4.74
CA ILE A 155 2.01 -10.99 4.53
C ILE A 155 2.61 -9.91 5.45
N LYS A 156 2.51 -8.65 5.05
CA LYS A 156 3.03 -7.51 5.84
C LYS A 156 2.16 -7.26 7.07
N PHE A 157 2.75 -6.68 8.12
CA PHE A 157 2.04 -6.33 9.36
C PHE A 157 2.09 -4.82 9.61
N GLY A 158 0.95 -4.24 9.95
CA GLY A 158 0.81 -2.85 10.37
C GLY A 158 0.01 -2.75 11.67
N ILE A 159 0.00 -1.56 12.25
CA ILE A 159 -0.74 -1.30 13.48
C ILE A 159 -1.57 -0.02 13.38
N TYR A 160 -2.71 -0.04 14.03
CA TYR A 160 -3.51 1.13 14.33
C TYR A 160 -3.40 1.45 15.82
N LEU A 161 -3.20 2.72 16.15
CA LEU A 161 -3.17 3.24 17.52
C LEU A 161 -4.03 4.49 17.60
N SER A 162 -5.25 4.36 18.12
CA SER A 162 -6.20 5.47 18.23
C SER A 162 -5.60 6.67 18.97
N PRO A 163 -5.55 7.87 18.36
CA PRO A 163 -5.19 9.11 19.04
C PRO A 163 -6.23 9.58 20.04
N TRP A 164 -7.52 9.47 19.70
CA TRP A 164 -8.59 9.69 20.67
C TRP A 164 -8.70 8.51 21.63
N ASP A 165 -8.89 8.79 22.91
CA ASP A 165 -8.86 7.77 23.96
C ASP A 165 -9.97 8.05 24.97
N ILE A 166 -11.11 7.39 24.74
CA ILE A 166 -12.30 7.47 25.58
C ILE A 166 -11.95 7.15 27.02
N HIS A 167 -11.01 6.24 27.28
CA HIS A 167 -10.62 5.87 28.64
C HIS A 167 -9.97 7.03 29.41
N ARG A 168 -9.24 7.92 28.71
CA ARG A 168 -8.53 9.06 29.32
C ARG A 168 -9.25 10.40 29.16
N ASP A 169 -10.35 10.44 28.41
CA ASP A 169 -11.17 11.63 28.15
C ASP A 169 -12.13 11.96 29.31
N PRO A 170 -12.00 13.13 29.97
CA PRO A 170 -12.87 13.53 31.06
C PRO A 170 -14.33 13.79 30.63
N ALA A 171 -14.60 14.01 29.34
CA ALA A 171 -15.95 14.20 28.82
C ALA A 171 -16.73 12.88 28.69
N MET A 172 -16.03 11.74 28.69
CA MET A 172 -16.62 10.43 28.44
C MET A 172 -16.98 9.70 29.75
N PRO A 173 -18.24 9.28 29.95
CA PRO A 173 -18.65 8.52 31.13
C PRO A 173 -17.97 7.15 31.21
N LYS A 174 -17.57 6.75 32.43
CA LYS A 174 -16.88 5.48 32.73
C LYS A 174 -17.53 4.73 33.89
N THR A 175 -18.86 4.72 33.93
CA THR A 175 -19.65 4.22 35.07
C THR A 175 -19.27 2.80 35.50
N ASN A 176 -18.88 1.93 34.56
CA ASN A 176 -18.49 0.56 34.84
C ASN A 176 -17.07 0.40 35.42
N LEU A 177 -16.23 1.45 35.36
CA LEU A 177 -14.87 1.45 35.89
C LEU A 177 -14.74 2.22 37.20
N THR A 178 -15.70 3.09 37.53
CA THR A 178 -15.64 3.95 38.72
C THR A 178 -15.37 3.16 40.01
N GLY A 179 -14.33 3.54 40.75
CA GLY A 179 -13.93 2.89 41.99
C GLY A 179 -13.25 1.52 41.82
N THR A 180 -13.04 1.05 40.58
CA THR A 180 -12.21 -0.12 40.30
C THR A 180 -10.74 0.28 40.18
N ILE A 181 -9.84 -0.71 40.10
CA ILE A 181 -8.41 -0.47 39.82
C ILE A 181 -8.16 0.08 38.41
N TYR A 182 -9.17 0.07 37.55
CA TYR A 182 -9.12 0.57 36.17
C TYR A 182 -9.67 2.00 36.08
N ASP A 183 -10.08 2.61 37.19
CA ASP A 183 -10.51 4.01 37.26
C ASP A 183 -9.27 4.93 37.17
N GLU A 184 -8.76 5.13 35.96
CA GLU A 184 -7.51 5.86 35.74
C GLU A 184 -7.70 7.39 35.70
N PRO A 185 -6.63 8.16 35.97
CA PRO A 185 -6.67 9.61 35.79
C PRO A 185 -7.05 10.00 34.37
N GLN A 186 -8.03 10.90 34.28
CA GLN A 186 -8.44 11.53 33.04
C GLN A 186 -7.39 12.58 32.69
N ILE A 187 -6.68 12.39 31.57
CA ILE A 187 -5.53 13.21 31.17
C ILE A 187 -5.62 13.68 29.71
N PHE A 188 -6.65 13.28 28.97
CA PHE A 188 -6.86 13.72 27.59
C PHE A 188 -7.49 15.12 27.57
N GLY A 189 -7.01 15.96 26.67
CA GLY A 189 -7.44 17.34 26.48
C GLY A 189 -6.46 18.39 27.01
N ASP A 190 -6.33 19.50 26.29
CA ASP A 190 -5.35 20.56 26.56
C ASP A 190 -5.57 21.28 27.91
N THR A 191 -6.78 21.22 28.43
CA THR A 191 -7.18 21.82 29.72
C THR A 191 -7.19 20.82 30.87
N THR A 192 -6.88 19.55 30.60
CA THR A 192 -6.91 18.46 31.59
C THR A 192 -5.52 18.27 32.21
N PRO A 193 -5.39 18.20 33.55
CA PRO A 193 -4.10 17.92 34.17
C PRO A 193 -3.52 16.57 33.77
N GLY A 194 -2.27 16.55 33.33
CA GLY A 194 -1.57 15.34 32.89
C GLY A 194 -0.83 15.59 31.58
N ASP A 195 -0.28 14.51 31.02
CA ASP A 195 0.40 14.57 29.72
C ASP A 195 0.01 13.37 28.87
N TYR A 196 -1.10 13.54 28.11
CA TYR A 196 -1.55 12.52 27.18
C TYR A 196 -0.53 12.30 26.04
N ASN A 197 0.21 13.35 25.63
CA ASN A 197 1.22 13.22 24.59
C ASN A 197 2.36 12.29 25.04
N ALA A 198 2.81 12.39 26.29
CA ALA A 198 3.80 11.48 26.85
C ALA A 198 3.27 10.03 26.94
N LEU A 199 2.01 9.84 27.33
CA LEU A 199 1.38 8.51 27.34
C LEU A 199 1.34 7.90 25.94
N TYR A 200 0.88 8.67 24.94
CA TYR A 200 0.79 8.22 23.56
C TYR A 200 2.16 7.93 22.96
N ALA A 201 3.15 8.81 23.17
CA ALA A 201 4.54 8.61 22.74
C ALA A 201 5.17 7.35 23.34
N GLN A 202 4.91 7.07 24.62
CA GLN A 202 5.34 5.83 25.26
C GLN A 202 4.72 4.60 24.57
N GLN A 203 3.39 4.57 24.41
CA GLN A 203 2.68 3.45 23.78
C GLN A 203 3.11 3.24 22.33
N LEU A 204 3.27 4.33 21.56
CA LEU A 204 3.77 4.28 20.20
C LEU A 204 5.19 3.71 20.15
N THR A 205 6.08 4.15 21.04
CA THR A 205 7.45 3.62 21.15
C THR A 205 7.45 2.12 21.44
N GLU A 206 6.63 1.65 22.37
CA GLU A 206 6.48 0.22 22.68
C GLU A 206 6.09 -0.59 21.43
N LEU A 207 5.13 -0.09 20.64
CA LEU A 207 4.65 -0.77 19.43
C LEU A 207 5.67 -0.74 18.29
N VAL A 208 6.29 0.41 18.00
CA VAL A 208 7.26 0.51 16.89
C VAL A 208 8.61 -0.15 17.20
N THR A 209 8.88 -0.47 18.47
CA THR A 209 10.06 -1.23 18.89
C THR A 209 9.76 -2.68 19.26
N MET A 210 8.52 -3.14 19.00
CA MET A 210 8.09 -4.47 19.38
C MET A 210 8.95 -5.56 18.73
N LYS A 211 9.06 -6.69 19.43
CA LYS A 211 9.80 -7.87 18.97
C LYS A 211 8.87 -9.06 18.89
N LEU A 212 9.21 -9.99 18.01
CA LEU A 212 8.60 -11.31 17.94
C LEU A 212 9.06 -12.18 19.11
N PRO A 213 8.38 -13.32 19.38
CA PRO A 213 8.77 -14.24 20.45
C PRO A 213 10.21 -14.78 20.32
N ASP A 214 10.76 -14.85 19.10
CA ASP A 214 12.14 -15.24 18.82
C ASP A 214 13.17 -14.12 19.10
N GLY A 215 12.71 -12.95 19.55
CA GLY A 215 13.53 -11.77 19.84
C GLY A 215 13.88 -10.91 18.63
N SER A 216 13.47 -11.30 17.41
CA SER A 216 13.68 -10.50 16.21
C SER A 216 12.72 -9.30 16.17
N PRO A 217 13.11 -8.14 15.58
CA PRO A 217 12.24 -6.99 15.48
C PRO A 217 11.04 -7.29 14.58
N VAL A 218 9.88 -6.71 14.90
CA VAL A 218 8.76 -6.63 13.96
C VAL A 218 9.02 -5.50 12.99
N HIS A 219 8.80 -5.76 11.70
CA HIS A 219 8.85 -4.75 10.65
C HIS A 219 7.43 -4.30 10.33
N LEU A 220 7.12 -3.04 10.63
CA LEU A 220 5.84 -2.44 10.31
C LEU A 220 5.87 -1.88 8.89
N PHE A 221 4.90 -2.24 8.05
CA PHE A 221 4.74 -1.59 6.75
C PHE A 221 3.91 -0.30 6.86
N GLU A 222 3.06 -0.21 7.88
CA GLU A 222 2.16 0.92 8.06
C GLU A 222 1.79 1.14 9.53
N VAL A 223 1.70 2.41 9.91
CA VAL A 223 1.16 2.90 11.18
C VAL A 223 -0.03 3.81 10.85
N TRP A 224 -1.21 3.38 11.27
CA TRP A 224 -2.48 4.04 10.98
C TRP A 224 -2.86 5.00 12.12
N LEU A 225 -2.89 6.30 11.83
CA LEU A 225 -3.12 7.38 12.80
C LEU A 225 -4.45 8.06 12.49
N ASP A 226 -5.51 7.61 13.18
CA ASP A 226 -6.88 8.08 13.00
C ASP A 226 -7.04 9.59 13.23
N GLY A 227 -8.01 10.21 12.55
CA GLY A 227 -8.43 11.59 12.77
C GLY A 227 -9.77 11.74 13.49
N ASN A 228 -10.50 10.65 13.74
CA ASN A 228 -11.85 10.69 14.29
C ASN A 228 -11.86 10.88 15.82
N SER A 229 -12.84 11.64 16.29
CA SER A 229 -13.14 11.83 17.72
C SER A 229 -14.65 12.02 17.89
N GLY A 230 -15.21 11.33 18.87
CA GLY A 230 -16.59 11.51 19.33
C GLY A 230 -16.79 12.57 20.39
N SER A 231 -15.72 13.26 20.76
CA SER A 231 -15.68 14.17 21.89
C SER A 231 -15.31 15.57 21.44
N ASP A 232 -15.93 16.57 22.08
CA ASP A 232 -15.57 17.98 21.95
C ASP A 232 -14.30 18.34 22.75
N THR A 233 -13.71 17.39 23.48
CA THR A 233 -12.44 17.59 24.18
C THR A 233 -11.31 17.84 23.18
N VAL A 234 -10.78 19.06 23.17
CA VAL A 234 -9.66 19.44 22.30
C VAL A 234 -8.35 18.93 22.87
N GLN A 235 -7.67 18.05 22.13
CA GLN A 235 -6.30 17.60 22.40
C GLN A 235 -5.37 18.06 21.27
N THR A 236 -4.41 18.90 21.61
CA THR A 236 -3.29 19.23 20.72
C THR A 236 -2.26 18.10 20.81
N PHE A 237 -2.13 17.34 19.72
CA PHE A 237 -1.19 16.23 19.63
C PHE A 237 0.20 16.68 19.15
N ASN A 238 1.25 16.10 19.72
CA ASN A 238 2.63 16.33 19.31
C ASN A 238 3.01 15.43 18.11
N TRP A 239 2.37 15.66 16.97
CA TRP A 239 2.56 14.85 15.77
C TRP A 239 4.00 14.82 15.26
N THR A 240 4.75 15.90 15.47
CA THR A 240 6.18 15.93 15.11
C THR A 240 6.96 14.88 15.89
N ASP A 241 6.73 14.77 17.19
CA ASP A 241 7.40 13.76 18.02
C ASP A 241 6.95 12.34 17.64
N TYR A 242 5.66 12.12 17.41
CA TYR A 242 5.13 10.81 17.02
C TYR A 242 5.74 10.32 15.70
N ARG A 243 5.82 11.20 14.70
CA ARG A 243 6.47 10.87 13.42
C ARG A 243 7.96 10.62 13.59
N ASN A 244 8.65 11.38 14.46
CA ASN A 244 10.06 11.15 14.74
C ASN A 244 10.29 9.77 15.38
N ILE A 245 9.45 9.36 16.32
CA ILE A 245 9.47 8.03 16.94
C ILE A 245 9.29 6.95 15.86
N ILE A 246 8.27 7.06 15.02
CA ILE A 246 8.01 6.09 13.94
C ILE A 246 9.20 6.03 12.98
N ARG A 247 9.69 7.18 12.50
CA ARG A 247 10.82 7.25 11.56
C ARG A 247 12.13 6.74 12.15
N GLN A 248 12.35 6.92 13.45
CA GLN A 248 13.56 6.43 14.13
C GLN A 248 13.62 4.90 14.16
N TYR A 249 12.49 4.23 14.44
CA TYR A 249 12.45 2.79 14.68
C TYR A 249 11.91 1.97 13.50
N GLN A 250 11.09 2.58 12.65
CA GLN A 250 10.43 1.98 11.49
C GLN A 250 10.50 2.96 10.30
N PRO A 251 11.70 3.24 9.76
CA PRO A 251 11.91 4.27 8.73
C PRO A 251 11.13 3.99 7.43
N ASP A 252 10.82 2.72 7.17
CA ASP A 252 10.10 2.28 5.96
C ASP A 252 8.58 2.17 6.16
N ALA A 253 8.06 2.36 7.38
CA ALA A 253 6.63 2.32 7.62
C ALA A 253 5.94 3.54 7.02
N ILE A 254 4.83 3.32 6.32
CA ILE A 254 3.92 4.38 5.90
C ILE A 254 3.21 4.92 7.13
N MET A 255 3.21 6.23 7.30
CA MET A 255 2.38 6.92 8.29
C MET A 255 1.13 7.40 7.56
N TRP A 256 0.03 6.70 7.81
CA TRP A 256 -1.26 6.98 7.21
C TRP A 256 -2.08 7.94 8.07
N GLY A 257 -2.87 8.79 7.41
CA GLY A 257 -3.92 9.57 8.03
C GLY A 257 -3.81 11.05 7.69
N HIS A 258 -4.67 11.88 8.27
CA HIS A 258 -4.54 13.33 8.13
C HIS A 258 -3.18 13.84 8.65
N GLN A 259 -2.72 13.20 9.72
CA GLN A 259 -1.54 13.56 10.50
C GLN A 259 -0.30 12.73 10.10
N GLY A 260 -0.56 11.60 9.43
CA GLY A 260 0.42 10.88 8.63
C GLY A 260 0.79 11.67 7.39
N VAL A 261 2.07 11.64 7.02
CA VAL A 261 2.58 12.46 5.90
C VAL A 261 2.83 11.65 4.64
N ASP A 262 2.70 10.32 4.70
CA ASP A 262 3.09 9.43 3.60
C ASP A 262 1.91 8.90 2.79
N ALA A 263 0.73 8.76 3.40
CA ALA A 263 -0.50 8.35 2.74
C ALA A 263 -1.70 9.05 3.39
N ARG A 264 -2.75 9.29 2.60
CA ARG A 264 -3.96 9.99 3.05
C ARG A 264 -5.17 9.08 3.00
N TRP A 265 -6.15 9.39 3.85
CA TRP A 265 -7.51 8.92 3.69
C TRP A 265 -8.08 9.32 2.32
N VAL A 266 -8.81 8.40 1.68
CA VAL A 266 -9.44 8.68 0.38
C VAL A 266 -10.60 9.67 0.49
N GLY A 267 -11.21 9.84 1.67
CA GLY A 267 -12.33 10.77 1.88
C GLY A 267 -13.70 10.11 2.08
N ASN A 268 -13.77 8.78 2.15
CA ASN A 268 -14.94 7.99 2.51
C ASN A 268 -14.50 6.62 3.06
N GLU A 269 -15.42 5.89 3.70
CA GLU A 269 -15.21 4.52 4.22
C GLU A 269 -15.95 3.45 3.37
N ASP A 270 -16.28 3.78 2.12
CA ASP A 270 -17.03 2.90 1.21
C ASP A 270 -16.09 2.06 0.33
N GLY A 271 -14.77 2.22 0.45
CA GLY A 271 -13.80 1.56 -0.41
C GLY A 271 -13.90 2.00 -1.86
N THR A 272 -14.04 3.31 -2.11
CA THR A 272 -14.17 3.86 -3.46
C THR A 272 -13.44 5.19 -3.64
N THR A 273 -13.00 5.49 -4.86
CA THR A 273 -12.54 6.82 -5.25
C THR A 273 -13.11 7.25 -6.59
N VAL A 274 -13.03 8.53 -6.93
CA VAL A 274 -13.44 9.07 -8.24
C VAL A 274 -12.47 8.69 -9.35
N ALA A 275 -12.88 8.89 -10.62
CA ALA A 275 -12.08 8.49 -11.78
C ALA A 275 -10.75 9.24 -11.92
N THR A 276 -10.66 10.47 -11.40
CA THR A 276 -9.41 11.26 -11.40
C THR A 276 -8.80 11.21 -10.01
N ASN A 277 -7.59 10.65 -9.86
CA ASN A 277 -6.86 10.60 -8.60
C ASN A 277 -5.40 11.02 -8.81
N TRP A 278 -5.00 12.06 -8.09
CA TRP A 278 -3.62 12.52 -7.99
C TRP A 278 -3.01 12.00 -6.69
N HIS A 279 -1.79 11.49 -6.78
CA HIS A 279 -1.02 11.02 -5.61
C HIS A 279 -0.41 12.17 -4.81
N THR A 280 -0.71 13.41 -5.16
CA THR A 280 -0.20 14.59 -4.50
C THR A 280 -1.30 15.43 -3.86
N ILE A 281 -0.93 16.14 -2.80
CA ILE A 281 -1.73 17.18 -2.12
C ILE A 281 -0.87 18.42 -1.88
N SER A 282 -1.50 19.57 -1.61
CA SER A 282 -0.81 20.84 -1.33
C SER A 282 -1.20 21.40 0.03
N ARG A 283 -1.17 20.56 1.05
CA ARG A 283 -1.38 20.97 2.44
C ARG A 283 -0.53 20.15 3.38
N THR A 284 -0.23 20.76 4.53
CA THR A 284 0.38 20.13 5.70
C THR A 284 -0.72 19.74 6.70
N GLN A 285 -0.36 18.93 7.69
CA GLN A 285 -1.32 18.47 8.70
C GLN A 285 -1.84 19.57 9.65
N ASP A 286 -1.18 20.74 9.67
CA ASP A 286 -1.54 21.87 10.54
C ASP A 286 -2.53 22.84 9.86
N GLU A 287 -2.90 22.58 8.60
CA GLU A 287 -3.84 23.39 7.82
C GLU A 287 -5.26 22.79 7.84
N THR A 288 -6.25 23.56 7.36
CA THR A 288 -7.64 23.11 7.25
C THR A 288 -7.76 21.81 6.46
N HIS A 289 -8.56 20.88 6.98
CA HIS A 289 -8.82 19.59 6.34
C HIS A 289 -9.42 19.78 4.95
N TYR A 290 -8.95 18.99 3.99
CA TYR A 290 -9.66 18.82 2.73
C TYR A 290 -10.98 18.10 2.98
N SER A 291 -11.98 18.46 2.19
CA SER A 291 -13.22 17.70 2.09
C SER A 291 -12.96 16.29 1.55
N GLY A 292 -13.91 15.37 1.77
CA GLY A 292 -13.81 14.02 1.21
C GLY A 292 -13.64 14.03 -0.32
N ASP A 293 -14.30 14.93 -1.04
CA ASP A 293 -14.19 15.05 -2.50
C ASP A 293 -12.80 15.51 -2.96
N GLU A 294 -12.20 16.46 -2.24
CA GLU A 294 -10.82 16.91 -2.47
C GLU A 294 -9.81 15.80 -2.18
N LEU A 295 -10.03 15.01 -1.11
CA LEU A 295 -9.18 13.86 -0.78
C LEU A 295 -9.26 12.75 -1.83
N GLN A 296 -10.46 12.47 -2.35
CA GLN A 296 -10.66 11.47 -3.41
C GLN A 296 -9.89 11.85 -4.67
N THR A 297 -9.95 13.13 -5.05
CA THR A 297 -9.30 13.61 -6.28
C THR A 297 -7.80 13.85 -6.09
N GLY A 298 -7.38 14.32 -4.92
CA GLY A 298 -6.04 14.89 -4.73
C GLY A 298 -5.86 16.19 -5.54
N VAL A 299 -4.65 16.75 -5.46
CA VAL A 299 -4.27 17.99 -6.14
C VAL A 299 -3.25 17.65 -7.21
N ARG A 300 -3.57 17.95 -8.47
CA ARG A 300 -2.60 17.85 -9.55
C ARG A 300 -1.41 18.77 -9.27
N ASP A 301 -0.20 18.26 -9.46
CA ASP A 301 1.05 19.00 -9.22
C ASP A 301 1.20 19.48 -7.77
N GLY A 302 0.66 18.70 -6.83
CA GLY A 302 0.68 19.04 -5.41
C GLY A 302 2.09 19.06 -4.81
N LEU A 303 2.23 19.72 -3.66
CA LEU A 303 3.52 19.92 -2.99
C LEU A 303 4.05 18.69 -2.25
N TYR A 304 3.21 17.70 -1.96
CA TYR A 304 3.60 16.50 -1.22
C TYR A 304 3.08 15.25 -1.93
N TRP A 305 3.90 14.21 -2.06
CA TRP A 305 3.45 12.89 -2.49
C TRP A 305 2.81 12.19 -1.31
N THR A 306 1.49 12.10 -1.33
CA THR A 306 0.66 11.55 -0.24
C THR A 306 -0.52 10.82 -0.89
N PRO A 307 -0.28 9.64 -1.50
CA PRO A 307 -1.30 8.89 -2.23
C PRO A 307 -2.48 8.49 -1.33
N ALA A 308 -3.64 8.28 -1.94
CA ALA A 308 -4.83 7.88 -1.21
C ALA A 308 -4.84 6.37 -0.94
N GLU A 309 -5.37 6.01 0.22
CA GLU A 309 -5.84 4.67 0.57
C GLU A 309 -7.35 4.73 0.81
N ALA A 310 -8.07 3.77 0.24
CA ALA A 310 -9.49 3.61 0.46
C ALA A 310 -9.73 2.49 1.46
N ASP A 311 -10.09 2.87 2.67
CA ASP A 311 -10.56 2.00 3.71
C ASP A 311 -12.04 1.64 3.49
N ALA A 312 -12.40 0.40 3.82
CA ALA A 312 -13.73 -0.14 3.63
C ALA A 312 -14.02 -1.26 4.62
N ARG A 313 -15.30 -1.58 4.78
CA ARG A 313 -15.76 -2.69 5.62
C ARG A 313 -16.31 -3.83 4.78
N ILE A 314 -16.01 -5.07 5.15
CA ILE A 314 -16.72 -6.23 4.60
C ILE A 314 -18.14 -6.33 5.17
N ARG A 315 -18.39 -5.77 6.36
CA ARG A 315 -19.68 -5.71 7.06
C ARG A 315 -20.20 -4.26 7.14
N ASN A 316 -21.25 -3.99 7.91
CA ASN A 316 -21.74 -2.62 8.08
C ASN A 316 -20.91 -1.88 9.12
N GLY A 317 -20.59 -2.53 10.24
CA GLY A 317 -19.67 -2.04 11.27
C GLY A 317 -18.22 -2.40 10.97
N TRP A 318 -17.32 -1.75 11.71
CA TRP A 318 -15.90 -2.10 11.80
C TRP A 318 -15.72 -3.29 12.73
N PHE A 319 -16.40 -3.34 13.88
CA PHE A 319 -16.36 -4.52 14.75
C PHE A 319 -17.38 -5.57 14.30
N TRP A 320 -17.17 -6.81 14.73
CA TRP A 320 -18.08 -7.88 14.42
C TRP A 320 -19.39 -7.76 15.23
N HIS A 321 -20.51 -7.79 14.52
CA HIS A 321 -21.85 -7.87 15.10
C HIS A 321 -22.60 -9.10 14.59
N ALA A 322 -23.25 -9.82 15.51
CA ALA A 322 -23.93 -11.09 15.22
C ALA A 322 -25.09 -10.96 14.23
N ASN A 323 -25.70 -9.78 14.12
CA ASN A 323 -26.83 -9.47 13.24
C ASN A 323 -26.39 -8.93 11.86
N GLU A 324 -25.09 -8.83 11.59
CA GLU A 324 -24.58 -8.37 10.31
C GLU A 324 -24.22 -9.54 9.39
N GLU A 325 -24.25 -9.28 8.09
CA GLU A 325 -23.80 -10.22 7.06
C GLU A 325 -22.68 -9.55 6.25
N PRO A 326 -21.69 -10.33 5.76
CA PRO A 326 -20.68 -9.77 4.88
C PRO A 326 -21.32 -9.32 3.56
N THR A 327 -20.65 -8.37 2.92
CA THR A 327 -20.97 -7.94 1.57
C THR A 327 -20.74 -9.04 0.55
N THR A 328 -21.02 -8.76 -0.73
CA THR A 328 -20.87 -9.75 -1.80
C THR A 328 -19.52 -9.63 -2.50
N LYS A 329 -19.05 -10.73 -3.10
CA LYS A 329 -17.87 -10.75 -3.98
C LYS A 329 -17.94 -9.70 -5.11
N ASP A 330 -19.14 -9.37 -5.58
CA ASP A 330 -19.36 -8.43 -6.69
C ASP A 330 -19.24 -6.97 -6.21
N LYS A 331 -19.66 -6.67 -4.97
CA LYS A 331 -19.36 -5.39 -4.33
C LYS A 331 -17.86 -5.24 -4.10
N LEU A 332 -17.18 -6.27 -3.60
CA LEU A 332 -15.71 -6.26 -3.45
C LEU A 332 -14.98 -6.07 -4.79
N MET A 333 -15.46 -6.70 -5.86
CA MET A 333 -14.92 -6.47 -7.20
C MET A 333 -15.15 -5.02 -7.67
N THR A 334 -16.29 -4.42 -7.32
CA THR A 334 -16.56 -3.00 -7.63
C THR A 334 -15.60 -2.08 -6.88
N MET A 335 -15.39 -2.31 -5.58
CA MET A 335 -14.41 -1.59 -4.77
C MET A 335 -13.00 -1.72 -5.38
N TYR A 336 -12.54 -2.94 -5.70
CA TYR A 336 -11.23 -3.15 -6.32
C TYR A 336 -11.06 -2.36 -7.63
N MET A 337 -12.07 -2.34 -8.49
CA MET A 337 -12.03 -1.57 -9.74
C MET A 337 -12.09 -0.05 -9.51
N GLN A 338 -12.72 0.40 -8.43
CA GLN A 338 -12.83 1.81 -8.05
C GLN A 338 -11.68 2.30 -7.15
N CYS A 339 -10.83 1.41 -6.66
CA CYS A 339 -9.64 1.71 -5.88
C CYS A 339 -8.38 1.34 -6.67
N VAL A 340 -8.01 0.06 -6.67
CA VAL A 340 -6.79 -0.43 -7.34
C VAL A 340 -6.84 -0.14 -8.84
N GLY A 341 -8.01 -0.30 -9.46
CA GLY A 341 -8.26 0.09 -10.85
C GLY A 341 -8.16 1.59 -11.12
N ARG A 342 -8.05 2.42 -10.09
CA ARG A 342 -7.90 3.88 -10.11
C ARG A 342 -6.67 4.36 -9.33
N SER A 343 -5.68 3.48 -9.18
CA SER A 343 -4.38 3.78 -8.57
C SER A 343 -4.42 4.09 -7.07
N VAL A 344 -5.38 3.52 -6.35
CA VAL A 344 -5.57 3.68 -4.91
C VAL A 344 -5.55 2.32 -4.24
N ASN A 345 -4.83 2.18 -3.12
CA ASN A 345 -4.85 0.94 -2.35
C ASN A 345 -6.21 0.73 -1.68
N LEU A 346 -6.64 -0.53 -1.58
CA LEU A 346 -7.85 -0.94 -0.88
C LEU A 346 -7.48 -1.62 0.45
N LEU A 347 -7.80 -0.95 1.55
CA LEU A 347 -7.74 -1.51 2.91
C LEU A 347 -9.13 -2.03 3.27
N LEU A 348 -9.30 -3.36 3.37
CA LEU A 348 -10.61 -3.96 3.66
C LEU A 348 -10.63 -4.55 5.07
N ASP A 349 -11.49 -4.02 5.92
CA ASP A 349 -11.74 -4.54 7.26
C ASP A 349 -12.51 -5.86 7.24
N VAL A 350 -12.03 -6.81 8.04
CA VAL A 350 -12.63 -8.13 8.25
C VAL A 350 -12.54 -8.48 9.74
N PRO A 351 -13.61 -8.26 10.53
CA PRO A 351 -13.52 -8.36 11.98
C PRO A 351 -13.71 -9.80 12.48
N PRO A 352 -12.85 -10.28 13.39
CA PRO A 352 -13.07 -11.53 14.12
C PRO A 352 -14.31 -11.43 15.02
N ASP A 353 -15.00 -12.56 15.21
CA ASP A 353 -16.15 -12.67 16.11
C ASP A 353 -15.73 -12.82 17.59
N THR A 354 -16.70 -13.04 18.48
CA THR A 354 -16.47 -13.22 19.93
C THR A 354 -15.67 -14.48 20.28
N THR A 355 -15.48 -15.42 19.35
CA THR A 355 -14.54 -16.54 19.56
C THR A 355 -13.10 -16.11 19.33
N GLY A 356 -12.87 -14.99 18.64
CA GLY A 356 -11.56 -14.51 18.20
C GLY A 356 -11.13 -15.08 16.84
N GLN A 357 -12.07 -15.49 16.00
CA GLN A 357 -11.80 -16.03 14.66
C GLN A 357 -12.57 -15.26 13.59
N LEU A 358 -12.03 -15.20 12.37
CA LEU A 358 -12.81 -14.71 11.23
C LEU A 358 -13.93 -15.70 10.93
N VAL A 359 -15.15 -15.19 10.74
CA VAL A 359 -16.32 -16.04 10.46
C VAL A 359 -16.22 -16.65 9.06
N ASN A 360 -16.57 -17.94 8.94
CA ASN A 360 -16.49 -18.66 7.65
C ASN A 360 -17.20 -17.95 6.49
N LYS A 361 -18.33 -17.29 6.74
CA LYS A 361 -19.06 -16.53 5.70
C LYS A 361 -18.20 -15.40 5.11
N ASP A 362 -17.41 -14.74 5.94
CA ASP A 362 -16.56 -13.62 5.54
C ASP A 362 -15.40 -14.15 4.72
N VAL A 363 -14.74 -15.21 5.20
CA VAL A 363 -13.67 -15.92 4.49
C VAL A 363 -14.17 -16.45 3.14
N ASP A 364 -15.35 -17.05 3.08
CA ASP A 364 -15.95 -17.55 1.83
C ASP A 364 -16.15 -16.44 0.79
N VAL A 365 -16.59 -15.25 1.22
CA VAL A 365 -16.74 -14.09 0.34
C VAL A 365 -15.39 -13.64 -0.19
N LEU A 366 -14.36 -13.58 0.66
CA LEU A 366 -12.99 -13.22 0.25
C LEU A 366 -12.42 -14.19 -0.78
N ILE A 367 -12.60 -15.51 -0.59
CA ILE A 367 -12.12 -16.53 -1.54
C ILE A 367 -12.88 -16.47 -2.87
N LYS A 368 -14.20 -16.25 -2.83
CA LYS A 368 -15.01 -16.04 -4.05
C LYS A 368 -14.57 -14.78 -4.79
N PHE A 369 -14.29 -13.70 -4.07
CA PHE A 369 -13.75 -12.47 -4.63
C PHE A 369 -12.37 -12.69 -5.27
N LYS A 370 -11.43 -13.35 -4.57
CA LYS A 370 -10.13 -13.71 -5.13
C LYS A 370 -10.27 -14.51 -6.43
N THR A 371 -11.16 -15.50 -6.45
CA THR A 371 -11.41 -16.33 -7.63
C THR A 371 -11.89 -15.49 -8.80
N GLN A 372 -12.87 -14.61 -8.57
CA GLN A 372 -13.39 -13.69 -9.57
C GLN A 372 -12.34 -12.69 -10.07
N ARG A 373 -11.59 -12.08 -9.16
CA ARG A 373 -10.50 -11.13 -9.47
C ARG A 373 -9.41 -11.80 -10.29
N SER A 374 -8.97 -13.00 -9.88
CA SER A 374 -7.91 -13.74 -10.58
C SER A 374 -8.38 -14.19 -11.96
N ALA A 375 -9.61 -14.67 -12.09
CA ALA A 375 -10.21 -15.02 -13.38
C ALA A 375 -10.32 -13.81 -14.32
N PHE A 376 -10.52 -12.60 -13.77
CA PHE A 376 -10.52 -11.37 -14.53
C PHE A 376 -9.11 -10.96 -14.99
N LEU A 377 -8.15 -10.87 -14.06
CA LEU A 377 -6.79 -10.35 -14.29
C LEU A 377 -5.89 -11.31 -15.09
N ASN A 378 -6.03 -12.64 -14.92
CA ASN A 378 -5.17 -13.64 -15.58
C ASN A 378 -5.54 -13.88 -17.05
N ARG A 379 -6.05 -12.86 -17.75
CA ARG A 379 -6.45 -12.90 -19.16
C ARG A 379 -5.63 -11.94 -20.02
N GLY A 380 -4.45 -11.55 -19.54
CA GLY A 380 -3.50 -10.71 -20.27
C GLY A 380 -3.12 -11.36 -21.61
N LEU A 381 -3.29 -10.60 -22.69
CA LEU A 381 -3.00 -11.06 -24.05
C LEU A 381 -1.58 -10.67 -24.51
N LEU A 382 -1.10 -9.54 -24.00
CA LEU A 382 0.15 -8.94 -24.45
C LEU A 382 1.34 -9.54 -23.70
N SER A 383 2.44 -9.74 -24.43
CA SER A 383 3.67 -10.34 -23.90
C SER A 383 4.88 -9.91 -24.74
N PRO A 384 6.12 -10.17 -24.30
CA PRO A 384 7.30 -9.88 -25.09
C PRO A 384 7.22 -10.54 -26.48
N GLY A 385 7.53 -9.76 -27.53
CA GLY A 385 7.56 -10.23 -28.92
C GLY A 385 6.43 -9.71 -29.80
N PHE A 386 5.37 -9.14 -29.23
CA PHE A 386 4.39 -8.37 -30.01
C PHE A 386 5.07 -7.14 -30.64
N ALA A 387 4.71 -6.83 -31.90
CA ALA A 387 5.29 -5.69 -32.60
C ALA A 387 4.68 -4.38 -32.06
N ALA A 388 5.51 -3.58 -31.40
CA ALA A 388 5.13 -2.30 -30.82
C ALA A 388 5.80 -1.14 -31.56
N ASN A 389 5.04 -0.10 -31.88
CA ASN A 389 5.52 1.13 -32.53
C ASN A 389 5.06 2.34 -31.73
N ALA A 390 5.83 3.42 -31.74
CA ALA A 390 5.42 4.67 -31.10
C ALA A 390 5.59 5.86 -32.03
N SER A 391 4.80 6.90 -31.78
CA SER A 391 4.93 8.21 -32.45
C SER A 391 6.30 8.85 -32.24
N SER A 392 6.95 8.55 -31.11
CA SER A 392 8.25 9.07 -30.72
C SER A 392 8.89 8.12 -29.72
N VAL A 393 10.23 8.13 -29.71
CA VAL A 393 11.08 7.41 -28.75
C VAL A 393 12.16 8.39 -28.35
N ARG A 394 12.35 8.57 -27.04
CA ARG A 394 13.37 9.47 -26.48
C ARG A 394 14.73 9.20 -27.11
N ASP A 395 15.33 10.24 -27.70
CA ASP A 395 16.64 10.22 -28.35
C ASP A 395 16.81 9.11 -29.41
N GLY A 396 15.70 8.56 -29.92
CA GLY A 396 15.71 7.40 -30.81
C GLY A 396 16.21 6.10 -30.17
N ASN A 397 16.38 6.03 -28.83
CA ASN A 397 16.89 4.84 -28.16
C ASN A 397 15.77 3.86 -27.81
N SER A 398 15.45 3.00 -28.77
CA SER A 398 14.45 1.95 -28.62
C SER A 398 14.84 0.86 -27.61
N THR A 399 16.10 0.77 -27.19
CA THR A 399 16.53 -0.20 -26.16
C THR A 399 16.18 0.28 -24.77
N LEU A 400 16.37 1.56 -24.46
CA LEU A 400 16.11 2.12 -23.12
C LEU A 400 14.69 2.66 -22.97
N PHE A 401 14.13 3.26 -24.02
CA PHE A 401 12.86 4.00 -23.94
C PHE A 401 11.85 3.57 -24.99
N GLY A 402 12.05 2.39 -25.58
CA GLY A 402 11.27 1.92 -26.71
C GLY A 402 9.86 1.46 -26.35
N PRO A 403 8.97 1.40 -27.36
CA PRO A 403 7.59 0.96 -27.21
C PRO A 403 7.45 -0.48 -26.68
N ALA A 404 8.43 -1.36 -26.93
CA ALA A 404 8.38 -2.75 -26.50
C ALA A 404 8.59 -2.93 -24.98
N ASN A 405 9.12 -1.92 -24.29
CA ASN A 405 9.38 -1.99 -22.85
C ASN A 405 8.08 -2.13 -22.05
N VAL A 406 6.95 -1.62 -22.55
CA VAL A 406 5.67 -1.73 -21.84
C VAL A 406 5.11 -3.16 -21.81
N LEU A 407 5.75 -4.09 -22.51
CA LEU A 407 5.32 -5.47 -22.70
C LEU A 407 6.22 -6.47 -21.96
N ASP A 408 7.28 -6.01 -21.30
CA ASP A 408 8.31 -6.89 -20.75
C ASP A 408 8.06 -7.34 -19.30
N GLY A 409 7.02 -6.78 -18.66
CA GLY A 409 6.62 -7.07 -17.29
C GLY A 409 7.59 -6.54 -16.23
N LYS A 410 8.50 -5.63 -16.59
CA LYS A 410 9.48 -5.06 -15.65
C LYS A 410 9.04 -3.65 -15.21
N PRO A 411 9.05 -3.35 -13.91
CA PRO A 411 8.58 -2.06 -13.41
C PRO A 411 9.56 -0.90 -13.71
N ASP A 412 10.83 -1.21 -13.97
CA ASP A 412 11.94 -0.26 -14.15
C ASP A 412 12.27 0.03 -15.62
N THR A 413 11.67 -0.68 -16.57
CA THR A 413 11.71 -0.34 -17.99
C THR A 413 10.44 0.40 -18.38
N TYR A 414 10.52 1.29 -19.36
CA TYR A 414 9.37 2.07 -19.79
C TYR A 414 9.54 2.60 -21.21
N TRP A 415 8.42 2.89 -21.86
CA TRP A 415 8.37 3.73 -23.05
C TRP A 415 8.38 5.20 -22.63
N ALA A 416 9.23 6.01 -23.27
CA ALA A 416 9.24 7.46 -23.09
C ALA A 416 9.46 8.18 -24.43
N ILE A 417 8.86 9.37 -24.56
CA ILE A 417 9.03 10.28 -25.71
C ILE A 417 10.09 11.36 -25.42
N ASN A 418 10.37 12.26 -26.38
CA ASN A 418 11.37 13.31 -26.16
C ASN A 418 10.91 14.33 -25.09
N ASP A 419 11.85 15.03 -24.46
CA ASP A 419 11.54 15.99 -23.37
C ASP A 419 10.64 17.15 -23.81
N SER A 420 10.71 17.54 -25.09
CA SER A 420 9.87 18.57 -25.69
C SER A 420 8.42 18.13 -25.91
N GLU A 421 8.14 16.82 -25.84
CA GLU A 421 6.84 16.25 -26.16
C GLU A 421 6.06 15.90 -24.88
N LYS A 422 4.75 16.16 -24.91
CA LYS A 422 3.83 15.92 -23.78
C LYS A 422 2.63 15.05 -24.14
N THR A 423 2.52 14.70 -25.42
CA THR A 423 1.50 13.81 -25.96
C THR A 423 2.18 12.89 -26.96
N GLY A 424 1.60 11.72 -27.16
CA GLY A 424 2.16 10.70 -28.04
C GLY A 424 1.30 9.46 -28.06
N SER A 425 1.61 8.55 -28.96
CA SER A 425 0.91 7.27 -29.07
C SER A 425 1.87 6.10 -29.15
N LEU A 426 1.41 4.98 -28.60
CA LEU A 426 2.01 3.67 -28.65
C LEU A 426 0.98 2.71 -29.26
N GLU A 427 1.38 1.99 -30.30
CA GLU A 427 0.58 1.00 -31.02
C GLU A 427 1.16 -0.40 -30.82
N VAL A 428 0.30 -1.38 -30.60
CA VAL A 428 0.67 -2.80 -30.53
C VAL A 428 -0.12 -3.57 -31.58
N ALA A 429 0.61 -4.23 -32.49
CA ALA A 429 0.03 -5.13 -33.47
C ALA A 429 -0.10 -6.54 -32.90
N LEU A 430 -1.33 -7.05 -32.88
CA LEU A 430 -1.66 -8.34 -32.28
C LEU A 430 -1.43 -9.53 -33.22
N GLY A 431 -1.23 -9.27 -34.53
CA GLY A 431 -0.99 -10.28 -35.56
C GLY A 431 -2.22 -11.07 -35.99
N GLU A 432 -3.22 -11.17 -35.12
CA GLU A 432 -4.52 -11.81 -35.37
C GLU A 432 -5.62 -11.10 -34.58
N ASN A 433 -6.89 -11.48 -34.80
CA ASN A 433 -7.99 -10.86 -34.10
C ASN A 433 -8.17 -11.42 -32.68
N TYR A 434 -8.30 -10.52 -31.73
CA TYR A 434 -8.66 -10.80 -30.33
C TYR A 434 -9.96 -10.11 -29.98
N THR A 435 -10.68 -10.67 -29.01
CA THR A 435 -11.81 -10.03 -28.34
C THR A 435 -11.33 -9.48 -27.01
N ILE A 436 -11.24 -8.15 -26.90
CA ILE A 436 -10.71 -7.44 -25.73
C ILE A 436 -11.86 -6.82 -24.95
N ASP A 437 -11.87 -6.97 -23.62
CA ASP A 437 -12.91 -6.41 -22.74
C ASP A 437 -12.38 -5.56 -21.57
N ALA A 438 -11.06 -5.46 -21.41
CA ALA A 438 -10.45 -4.50 -20.49
C ALA A 438 -9.01 -4.15 -20.89
N PHE A 439 -8.50 -3.07 -20.33
CA PHE A 439 -7.11 -2.66 -20.44
C PHE A 439 -6.51 -2.39 -19.06
N ILE A 440 -5.21 -2.64 -18.91
CA ILE A 440 -4.43 -2.23 -17.74
C ILE A 440 -3.28 -1.35 -18.22
N VAL A 441 -3.08 -0.19 -17.60
CA VAL A 441 -1.96 0.71 -17.92
C VAL A 441 -1.31 1.21 -16.64
N GLN A 442 0.01 1.32 -16.64
CA GLN A 442 0.78 1.84 -15.51
C GLN A 442 1.74 2.95 -15.97
N GLU A 443 1.76 4.06 -15.25
CA GLU A 443 2.82 5.05 -15.38
C GLU A 443 4.06 4.59 -14.61
N HIS A 444 5.25 4.98 -15.08
CA HIS A 444 6.47 4.85 -14.29
C HIS A 444 6.54 5.94 -13.19
N ILE A 445 5.75 5.76 -12.12
CA ILE A 445 5.56 6.77 -11.07
C ILE A 445 6.79 7.04 -10.20
N ALA A 446 7.85 6.21 -10.27
CA ALA A 446 9.11 6.48 -9.57
C ALA A 446 9.73 7.84 -9.95
N LEU A 447 9.36 8.37 -11.12
CA LEU A 447 9.76 9.68 -11.60
C LEU A 447 8.58 10.69 -11.62
N GLY A 448 7.54 10.46 -10.82
CA GLY A 448 6.37 11.32 -10.63
C GLY A 448 5.20 10.96 -11.54
N GLN A 449 3.99 11.36 -11.14
CA GLN A 449 2.73 11.18 -11.89
C GLN A 449 2.55 12.33 -12.88
N ARG A 450 2.31 12.03 -14.17
CA ARG A 450 2.40 13.04 -15.24
C ARG A 450 1.15 13.14 -16.09
N ILE A 451 0.50 12.01 -16.35
CA ILE A 451 -0.59 11.90 -17.31
C ILE A 451 -1.89 12.36 -16.66
N GLY A 452 -2.57 13.31 -17.31
CA GLY A 452 -3.90 13.78 -16.93
C GLY A 452 -4.96 13.57 -18.00
N GLY A 453 -4.58 12.94 -19.12
CA GLY A 453 -5.51 12.47 -20.14
C GLY A 453 -4.90 11.38 -21.00
N TYR A 454 -5.67 10.32 -21.23
CA TYR A 454 -5.31 9.25 -22.16
C TYR A 454 -6.54 8.72 -22.88
N ALA A 455 -6.31 8.02 -23.98
CA ALA A 455 -7.33 7.26 -24.68
C ALA A 455 -6.75 5.96 -25.22
N ILE A 456 -7.57 4.92 -25.30
CA ILE A 456 -7.18 3.64 -25.89
C ILE A 456 -8.10 3.38 -27.07
N ASP A 457 -7.51 3.17 -28.25
CA ASP A 457 -8.20 2.87 -29.48
C ASP A 457 -8.02 1.40 -29.87
N ALA A 458 -9.02 0.82 -30.52
CA ALA A 458 -8.96 -0.47 -31.18
C ALA A 458 -9.22 -0.28 -32.69
N LEU A 459 -8.45 -0.95 -33.53
CA LEU A 459 -8.64 -0.88 -34.98
C LEU A 459 -9.82 -1.78 -35.38
N SER A 460 -10.80 -1.21 -36.09
CA SER A 460 -11.98 -1.92 -36.58
C SER A 460 -12.29 -1.45 -37.99
N ASN A 461 -12.34 -2.37 -38.95
CA ASN A 461 -12.57 -2.06 -40.38
C ASN A 461 -11.60 -0.98 -40.90
N ASN A 462 -10.30 -1.14 -40.63
CA ASN A 462 -9.23 -0.19 -40.97
C ASN A 462 -9.42 1.24 -40.42
N THR A 463 -10.29 1.42 -39.44
CA THR A 463 -10.54 2.70 -38.78
C THR A 463 -10.32 2.57 -37.29
N TRP A 464 -9.57 3.50 -36.70
CA TRP A 464 -9.38 3.56 -35.25
C TRP A 464 -10.67 3.99 -34.57
N LYS A 465 -11.11 3.22 -33.57
CA LYS A 465 -12.24 3.56 -32.71
C LYS A 465 -11.78 3.65 -31.27
N THR A 466 -12.09 4.75 -30.61
CA THR A 466 -11.80 4.96 -29.18
C THR A 466 -12.66 4.01 -28.35
N ALA A 467 -12.02 3.14 -27.57
CA ALA A 467 -12.66 2.24 -26.61
C ALA A 467 -12.63 2.81 -25.18
N VAL A 468 -11.59 3.57 -24.83
CA VAL A 468 -11.40 4.19 -23.51
C VAL A 468 -11.04 5.66 -23.66
N THR A 469 -11.58 6.49 -22.78
CA THR A 469 -11.08 7.85 -22.51
C THR A 469 -10.98 8.02 -21.01
N GLY A 470 -9.81 8.44 -20.53
CA GLY A 470 -9.55 8.61 -19.10
C GLY A 470 -8.73 9.87 -18.81
N THR A 471 -8.60 10.17 -17.52
CA THR A 471 -7.92 11.36 -16.99
C THR A 471 -6.56 10.99 -16.42
N SER A 472 -6.42 10.96 -15.09
CA SER A 472 -5.20 10.53 -14.41
C SER A 472 -4.98 9.01 -14.55
N MET A 473 -3.72 8.58 -14.63
CA MET A 473 -3.36 7.17 -14.72
C MET A 473 -2.67 6.65 -13.45
N GLY A 474 -1.53 7.23 -13.06
CA GLY A 474 -0.82 6.86 -11.82
C GLY A 474 -0.17 5.47 -11.87
N TYR A 475 -0.03 4.85 -10.70
CA TYR A 475 0.56 3.52 -10.52
C TYR A 475 -0.15 2.44 -11.34
N LYS A 476 -1.49 2.40 -11.30
CA LYS A 476 -2.27 1.39 -12.04
C LYS A 476 -3.66 1.88 -12.40
N ARG A 477 -4.03 1.69 -13.67
CA ARG A 477 -5.35 1.97 -14.20
C ARG A 477 -5.94 0.73 -14.84
N ILE A 478 -7.15 0.35 -14.45
CA ILE A 478 -7.88 -0.78 -15.03
C ILE A 478 -9.19 -0.27 -15.63
N ASP A 479 -9.29 -0.29 -16.96
CA ASP A 479 -10.47 0.17 -17.69
C ASP A 479 -11.23 -1.04 -18.24
N LYS A 480 -12.32 -1.43 -17.58
CA LYS A 480 -13.24 -2.47 -18.08
C LYS A 480 -14.23 -1.86 -19.08
N LEU A 481 -14.35 -2.47 -20.25
CA LEU A 481 -15.22 -2.01 -21.32
C LEU A 481 -16.67 -2.43 -21.06
N SER A 482 -17.62 -1.57 -21.43
CA SER A 482 -19.06 -1.89 -21.43
C SER A 482 -19.43 -2.91 -22.52
N SER A 483 -18.60 -3.04 -23.55
CA SER A 483 -18.75 -4.02 -24.62
C SER A 483 -17.37 -4.38 -25.14
N SER A 484 -17.15 -5.67 -25.41
CA SER A 484 -15.86 -6.12 -25.94
C SER A 484 -15.64 -5.60 -27.37
N VAL A 485 -14.37 -5.41 -27.72
CA VAL A 485 -13.93 -4.97 -29.05
C VAL A 485 -13.15 -6.10 -29.71
N LYS A 486 -13.52 -6.42 -30.96
CA LYS A 486 -12.74 -7.34 -31.80
C LYS A 486 -11.73 -6.55 -32.62
N THR A 487 -10.45 -6.85 -32.48
CA THR A 487 -9.38 -6.11 -33.14
C THR A 487 -8.09 -6.91 -33.30
N ASP A 488 -7.26 -6.54 -34.27
CA ASP A 488 -5.90 -7.02 -34.45
C ASP A 488 -4.83 -5.98 -34.08
N ARG A 489 -5.25 -4.78 -33.65
CA ARG A 489 -4.36 -3.65 -33.36
C ARG A 489 -4.98 -2.73 -32.32
N ILE A 490 -4.19 -2.39 -31.31
CA ILE A 490 -4.57 -1.46 -30.25
C ILE A 490 -3.60 -0.29 -30.17
N ARG A 491 -4.07 0.84 -29.67
CA ARG A 491 -3.26 2.04 -29.50
C ARG A 491 -3.57 2.77 -28.21
N LEU A 492 -2.56 2.96 -27.38
CA LEU A 492 -2.60 3.92 -26.28
C LEU A 492 -2.20 5.30 -26.81
N ARG A 493 -2.99 6.33 -26.49
CA ARG A 493 -2.69 7.73 -26.78
C ARG A 493 -2.64 8.51 -25.47
N ILE A 494 -1.52 9.17 -25.22
CA ILE A 494 -1.43 10.19 -24.19
C ILE A 494 -1.97 11.49 -24.79
N THR A 495 -3.13 11.93 -24.30
CA THR A 495 -3.82 13.11 -24.80
C THR A 495 -3.46 14.36 -24.01
N GLN A 496 -3.01 14.19 -22.76
CA GLN A 496 -2.55 15.30 -21.93
C GLN A 496 -1.57 14.82 -20.84
N ALA A 497 -0.40 15.46 -20.76
CA ALA A 497 0.54 15.33 -19.66
C ALA A 497 1.23 16.69 -19.39
N ASN A 498 1.72 16.89 -18.16
CA ASN A 498 2.47 18.12 -17.80
C ASN A 498 3.98 17.94 -17.93
N ALA A 499 4.44 16.70 -18.00
CA ALA A 499 5.82 16.33 -18.32
C ALA A 499 5.83 15.17 -19.32
N THR A 500 7.04 14.76 -19.73
CA THR A 500 7.21 13.67 -20.69
C THR A 500 6.58 12.39 -20.13
N PRO A 501 5.54 11.83 -20.76
CA PRO A 501 4.87 10.65 -20.26
C PRO A 501 5.81 9.44 -20.29
N MET A 502 5.64 8.55 -19.32
CA MET A 502 6.39 7.30 -19.22
C MET A 502 5.43 6.19 -18.83
N ILE A 503 5.37 5.15 -19.65
CA ILE A 503 4.50 3.98 -19.44
C ILE A 503 5.40 2.78 -19.24
N ASN A 504 5.27 2.07 -18.12
CA ASN A 504 6.03 0.84 -17.85
C ASN A 504 5.22 -0.44 -18.13
N SER A 505 3.88 -0.35 -18.14
CA SER A 505 3.04 -1.49 -18.53
C SER A 505 1.84 -1.04 -19.36
N PHE A 506 1.57 -1.80 -20.42
CA PHE A 506 0.30 -1.74 -21.17
C PHE A 506 -0.17 -3.16 -21.43
N GLU A 507 -1.35 -3.51 -20.93
CA GLU A 507 -1.97 -4.81 -21.08
C GLU A 507 -3.38 -4.68 -21.68
N ALA A 508 -3.78 -5.72 -22.41
CA ALA A 508 -5.16 -5.92 -22.85
C ALA A 508 -5.65 -7.27 -22.31
N LEU A 509 -6.84 -7.28 -21.70
CA LEU A 509 -7.48 -8.48 -21.18
C LEU A 509 -8.56 -8.95 -22.16
N GLY A 510 -8.59 -10.25 -22.44
CA GLY A 510 -9.57 -10.79 -23.37
C GLY A 510 -9.33 -12.25 -23.74
N THR A 511 -9.81 -12.63 -24.92
CA THR A 511 -9.60 -13.96 -25.49
C THR A 511 -9.21 -13.86 -26.96
N LYS A 512 -8.44 -14.84 -27.42
CA LYS A 512 -8.24 -15.05 -28.86
C LYS A 512 -9.61 -15.32 -29.51
N ALA A 513 -9.90 -14.59 -30.59
CA ALA A 513 -11.25 -14.52 -31.19
C ALA A 513 -11.57 -15.66 -32.15
#